data_AF-A0A537PVM9-F1
#
_entry.id   AF-A0A537PVM9-F1
#
_cell.length_a   1.000
_cell.length_b   1.000
_cell.length_c   1.000
_cell.angle_alpha   90.00
_cell.angle_beta   90.00
_cell.angle_gamma   90.00
#
_symmetry.space_group_name_H-M   'P 1'
#
loop_
_entity.id
_entity.type
_entity.pdbx_description
1 polymer ?
#
loop_
_entity_poly.entity_id
_entity_poly.type
_entity_poly.pdbx_seq_one_letter_code
_entity_poly.pdbx_strand_id
1 'polypeptide(L)' 'MMKKLLVSVVEDDRFFRESMGRLMRSLGYTVEAFPSAADFLASRHLSE' A
#
# COMPACT_ATOMS: atom_id res chain seq x y z
N MET A 1 -0.12 4.75 22.21
CA MET A 1 0.35 5.14 20.86
C MET A 1 -0.17 4.10 19.88
N MET A 2 -1.21 4.40 19.09
CA MET A 2 -1.67 3.45 18.08
C MET A 2 -0.53 3.26 17.07
N LYS A 3 -0.05 2.02 16.88
CA LYS A 3 0.87 1.73 15.77
C LYS A 3 0.17 2.16 14.48
N LYS A 4 0.78 3.06 13.70
CA LYS A 4 0.30 3.33 12.35
C LYS A 4 0.41 2.02 11.58
N LEU A 5 -0.73 1.37 11.34
CA LEU A 5 -0.79 0.14 10.56
C LEU A 5 -0.30 0.47 9.15
N LEU A 6 0.58 -0.38 8.62
CA LEU A 6 1.01 -0.32 7.23
C LEU A 6 -0.08 -0.97 6.37
N VAL A 7 -0.57 -0.22 5.39
CA VAL A 7 -1.48 -0.71 4.35
C VAL A 7 -0.71 -0.81 3.04
N SER A 8 -0.67 -2.01 2.47
CA SER A 8 -0.08 -2.28 1.15
C SER A 8 -1.19 -2.32 0.12
N VAL A 9 -1.21 -1.37 -0.82
CA VAL A 9 -2.20 -1.28 -1.89
C VAL A 9 -1.63 -1.92 -3.15
N VAL A 10 -2.21 -3.02 -3.61
CA VAL A 10 -1.81 -3.70 -4.86
C VAL A 10 -2.91 -3.48 -5.89
N GLU A 11 -2.58 -2.78 -6.96
CA GLU A 11 -3.55 -2.33 -7.97
C GLU A 11 -2.81 -2.05 -9.28
N ASP A 12 -3.30 -2.52 -10.42
CA ASP A 12 -2.65 -2.33 -11.72
C ASP A 12 -2.99 -0.98 -12.35
N ASP A 13 -4.21 -0.47 -12.13
CA ASP A 13 -4.57 0.87 -12.61
C ASP A 13 -3.86 1.98 -11.83
N ARG A 14 -3.11 2.82 -12.54
CA ARG A 14 -2.32 3.91 -11.94
C ARG A 14 -3.20 4.92 -11.19
N PHE A 15 -4.30 5.37 -11.79
CA PHE A 15 -5.12 6.44 -11.23
C PHE A 15 -5.88 5.95 -10.00
N PHE A 16 -6.37 4.72 -10.03
CA PHE A 16 -7.03 4.09 -8.89
C PHE A 16 -6.05 3.85 -7.75
N ARG A 17 -4.87 3.30 -8.04
CA ARG A 17 -3.80 3.07 -7.05
C ARG A 17 -3.39 4.36 -6.34
N GLU A 18 -3.18 5.44 -7.09
CA GLU A 18 -2.82 6.73 -6.52
C GLU A 18 -3.96 7.32 -5.66
N SER A 19 -5.21 7.17 -6.10
CA SER A 19 -6.38 7.68 -5.37
C SER A 19 -6.63 6.92 -4.07
N MET A 20 -6.53 5.60 -4.10
CA MET A 20 -6.60 4.74 -2.91
C MET A 20 -5.49 5.07 -1.92
N GLY A 21 -4.26 5.28 -2.42
CA GLY A 21 -3.13 5.67 -1.59
C GLY A 21 -3.35 7.00 -0.85
N ARG A 22 -3.93 8.00 -1.52
CA ARG A 22 -4.29 9.29 -0.90
C ARG A 22 -5.34 9.14 0.19
N LEU A 23 -6.40 8.35 -0.06
CA LEU A 23 -7.46 8.09 0.92
C LEU A 23 -6.92 7.42 2.19
N MET A 24 -6.11 6.37 2.04
CA MET A 24 -5.57 5.65 3.19
C MET A 24 -4.65 6.54 4.03
N ARG A 25 -3.86 7.42 3.39
CA ARG A 25 -3.04 8.42 4.10
C ARG A 25 -3.88 9.45 4.84
N SER A 26 -5.00 9.92 4.27
CA SER A 26 -5.90 10.86 4.97
C SER A 26 -6.58 10.26 6.20
N LEU A 27 -6.74 8.93 6.23
CA LEU A 27 -7.23 8.19 7.38
C LEU A 27 -6.14 7.92 8.45
N GLY A 28 -4.90 8.36 8.22
CA GLY A 28 -3.80 8.27 9.19
C GLY A 28 -2.94 7.00 9.08
N TYR A 29 -3.16 6.17 8.05
CA TYR A 29 -2.34 4.99 7.80
C TYR A 29 -0.99 5.33 7.15
N THR A 30 -0.01 4.46 7.36
CA THR A 30 1.18 4.41 6.51
C THR A 30 0.82 3.58 5.28
N VAL A 31 1.20 4.04 4.08
CA VAL A 31 0.74 3.42 2.83
C VAL A 31 1.89 3.25 1.85
N GLU A 32 2.05 2.02 1.37
CA GLU A 32 2.88 1.65 0.23
C GLU A 32 1.99 1.08 -0.89
N ALA A 33 2.31 1.38 -2.14
CA ALA A 33 1.48 1.03 -3.28
C ALA A 33 2.32 0.33 -4.36
N PHE A 34 1.78 -0.75 -4.91
CA PHE A 34 2.46 -1.65 -5.84
C PHE A 34 1.62 -1.81 -7.12
N PRO A 35 2.24 -1.70 -8.31
CA PRO A 35 1.52 -1.82 -9.57
C PRO A 35 1.19 -3.27 -9.96
N SER A 36 1.73 -4.26 -9.25
CA SER A 36 1.41 -5.67 -9.44
C SER A 36 1.62 -6.47 -8.17
N ALA A 37 1.05 -7.68 -8.13
CA ALA A 37 1.32 -8.64 -7.06
C ALA A 37 2.79 -9.06 -7.03
N ALA A 38 3.46 -9.16 -8.19
CA ALA A 38 4.88 -9.50 -8.25
C ALA A 38 5.75 -8.43 -7.57
N ASP A 39 5.44 -7.14 -7.80
CA ASP A 39 6.15 -6.04 -7.14
C ASP A 39 5.93 -6.03 -5.63
N PHE A 40 4.72 -6.41 -5.18
CA PHE A 40 4.44 -6.57 -3.76
C PHE A 40 5.20 -7.74 -3.14
N LEU A 41 5.22 -8.91 -3.78
CA LEU A 41 5.93 -10.09 -3.29
C LEU A 41 7.45 -9.91 -3.30
N ALA A 42 7.98 -9.12 -4.23
CA ALA A 42 9.39 -8.72 -4.24
C ALA A 42 9.76 -7.73 -3.12
N SER A 43 8.76 -7.14 -2.44
CA SER A 43 8.99 -6.24 -1.32
C SER A 43 9.35 -6.99 -0.05
N ARG A 44 10.10 -6.33 0.85
CA ARG A 44 10.52 -6.86 2.17
C ARG A 44 9.39 -7.06 3.19
N HIS A 45 8.13 -6.92 2.79
CA HIS A 45 6.97 -6.94 3.69
C HIS A 45 6.41 -8.34 3.94
N LEU A 46 6.88 -9.35 3.20
CA LEU A 46 6.57 -10.75 3.45
C LEU A 46 7.75 -11.38 4.22
N SER A 47 7.58 -11.56 5.53
CA SER A 47 8.36 -12.55 6.27
C SER A 47 7.66 -13.89 6.10
N GLU A 48 8.35 -14.89 5.53
CA GLU A 48 7.92 -16.30 5.61
C GLU A 48 7.68 -16.74 7.06
#